data_AF-V5HPN5-F1
#
_entry.id   AF-V5HPN5-F1
#
_cell.length_a   1.000
_cell.length_b   1.000
_cell.length_c   1.000
_cell.angle_alpha   90.00
_cell.angle_beta   90.00
_cell.angle_gamma   90.00
#
_symmetry.space_group_name_H-M   'P 1'
#
loop_
_entity.id
_entity.type
_entity.pdbx_description
1 polymer ?
#
loop_
_entity_poly.entity_id
_entity_poly.type
_entity_poly.pdbx_seq_one_letter_code
_entity_poly.pdbx_strand_id
1 'polypeptide(L)'
;MKYVRVSVDKNILDAASVTELMDAFLEADIGADTAELPLERSVLWSRKHLSLDEARPGSSALTSEVQENQVAVVLPADQFLRLVASERQDPLTREHTSLSEHLTSVEALYPDKRVTYLVFEIEKYFRREKRKANEEYRALILGTATQAPKRKKTTSYDGPKLTRDDIETTLVPLQLERHFNVHYVETTNQLSKLLTAFTKAVAERLHKQAKQGRDLHFLAP
;
A
#
# COMPACT_ATOMS: atom_id res chain seq x y z
N MET A 1 -4.58 18.29 -11.91
CA MET A 1 -4.01 16.93 -11.99
C MET A 1 -3.10 16.71 -13.20
N LYS A 2 -3.34 17.42 -14.32
CA LYS A 2 -2.57 17.40 -15.59
C LYS A 2 -1.04 17.19 -15.55
N TYR A 3 -0.34 17.56 -14.48
CA TYR A 3 1.11 17.46 -14.38
C TYR A 3 1.61 16.23 -13.60
N VAL A 4 0.74 15.52 -12.87
CA VAL A 4 1.10 14.29 -12.17
C VAL A 4 0.74 13.09 -13.04
N ARG A 5 1.65 12.13 -13.13
CA ARG A 5 1.43 10.82 -13.71
C ARG A 5 1.60 9.73 -12.67
N VAL A 6 0.88 8.63 -12.89
CA VAL A 6 0.90 7.45 -12.03
C VAL A 6 1.48 6.29 -12.82
N SER A 7 2.54 5.67 -12.30
CA SER A 7 3.05 4.41 -12.83
C SER A 7 2.63 3.28 -11.91
N VAL A 8 1.89 2.33 -12.46
CA VAL A 8 1.33 1.17 -11.76
C VAL A 8 2.12 -0.08 -12.16
N ASP A 9 2.57 -0.85 -11.18
CA ASP A 9 3.21 -2.14 -11.48
C ASP A 9 2.23 -3.09 -12.15
N LYS A 10 2.66 -3.76 -13.23
CA LYS A 10 1.83 -4.69 -13.99
C LYS A 10 1.32 -5.88 -13.17
N ASN A 11 1.99 -6.23 -12.06
CA ASN A 11 1.66 -7.37 -11.20
C ASN A 11 0.91 -6.96 -9.93
N ILE A 12 0.38 -5.73 -9.85
CA ILE A 12 -0.29 -5.17 -8.65
C ILE A 12 -1.36 -6.09 -8.05
N LEU A 13 -2.21 -6.64 -8.92
CA LEU A 13 -3.25 -7.63 -8.62
C LEU A 13 -3.44 -8.52 -9.87
N ASP A 14 -4.65 -9.04 -10.09
CA ASP A 14 -5.02 -9.73 -11.32
C ASP A 14 -5.35 -8.73 -12.45
N ALA A 15 -5.34 -9.23 -13.69
CA ALA A 15 -5.55 -8.39 -14.87
C ALA A 15 -6.89 -7.63 -14.84
N ALA A 16 -7.95 -8.25 -14.33
CA ALA A 16 -9.25 -7.61 -14.18
C ALA A 16 -9.20 -6.42 -13.21
N SER A 17 -8.50 -6.56 -12.08
CA SER A 17 -8.34 -5.46 -11.13
C SER A 17 -7.48 -4.33 -11.66
N VAL A 18 -6.47 -4.63 -12.48
CA VAL A 18 -5.68 -3.61 -13.18
C VAL A 18 -6.57 -2.80 -14.12
N THR A 19 -7.42 -3.45 -14.91
CA THR A 19 -8.35 -2.75 -15.80
C THR A 19 -9.29 -1.83 -15.02
N GLU A 20 -9.93 -2.31 -13.94
CA GLU A 20 -10.80 -1.48 -13.10
C GLU A 20 -10.06 -0.28 -12.49
N LEU A 21 -8.80 -0.45 -12.09
CA LEU A 21 -7.98 0.64 -11.57
C LEU A 21 -7.66 1.69 -12.64
N MET A 22 -7.27 1.25 -13.84
CA MET A 22 -6.94 2.15 -14.94
C MET A 22 -8.17 2.92 -15.44
N ASP A 23 -9.33 2.27 -15.50
CA ASP A 23 -10.60 2.91 -15.84
C ASP A 23 -10.96 3.99 -14.81
N ALA A 24 -10.80 3.70 -13.51
CA ALA A 24 -11.02 4.68 -12.45
C ALA A 24 -10.08 5.90 -12.54
N PHE A 25 -8.82 5.70 -12.95
CA PHE A 25 -7.89 6.81 -13.21
C PHE A 25 -8.31 7.62 -14.44
N LEU A 26 -8.73 6.96 -15.51
CA LEU A 26 -9.23 7.64 -16.72
C LEU A 26 -10.46 8.50 -16.41
N GLU A 27 -11.45 7.95 -15.70
CA GLU A 27 -12.64 8.68 -15.25
C GLU A 27 -12.30 9.90 -14.37
N ALA A 28 -11.20 9.82 -13.62
CA ALA A 28 -10.73 10.89 -12.76
C ALA A 28 -9.80 11.91 -13.46
N ASP A 29 -9.60 11.82 -14.78
CA ASP A 29 -8.65 12.63 -15.55
C ASP A 29 -7.21 12.57 -15.00
N ILE A 30 -6.81 11.35 -14.61
CA ILE A 30 -5.46 11.02 -14.13
C ILE A 30 -4.71 10.30 -15.25
N GLY A 31 -3.56 10.84 -15.65
CA GLY A 31 -2.65 10.14 -16.55
C GLY A 31 -1.96 9.00 -15.82
N ALA A 32 -2.24 7.77 -16.22
CA ALA A 32 -1.64 6.57 -15.65
C ALA A 32 -1.09 5.63 -16.73
N ASP A 33 -0.03 4.90 -16.38
CA ASP A 33 0.60 3.87 -17.21
C ASP A 33 0.93 2.62 -16.38
N THR A 34 0.90 1.46 -17.03
CA THR A 34 1.37 0.20 -16.45
C THR A 34 2.83 -0.03 -16.85
N ALA A 35 3.69 -0.38 -15.89
CA ALA A 35 5.11 -0.62 -16.11
C ALA A 35 5.61 -1.82 -15.29
N GLU A 36 6.82 -2.29 -15.61
CA GLU A 36 7.60 -3.15 -14.72
C GLU A 36 8.34 -2.26 -13.72
N LEU A 37 7.96 -2.31 -12.45
CA LEU A 37 8.57 -1.48 -11.42
C LEU A 37 9.63 -2.27 -10.62
N PRO A 38 10.62 -1.59 -10.01
CA PRO A 38 11.65 -2.25 -9.19
C PRO A 38 11.09 -3.10 -8.04
N LEU A 39 9.92 -2.73 -7.53
CA LEU A 39 9.15 -3.49 -6.56
C LEU A 39 7.81 -3.88 -7.18
N GLU A 40 7.52 -5.18 -7.20
CA GLU A 40 6.21 -5.67 -7.62
C GLU A 40 5.10 -5.08 -6.75
N ARG A 41 3.93 -4.89 -7.35
CA ARG A 41 2.75 -4.35 -6.69
C ARG A 41 2.90 -2.95 -6.11
N SER A 42 3.84 -2.19 -6.65
CA SER A 42 4.02 -0.79 -6.29
C SER A 42 3.25 0.16 -7.21
N VAL A 43 2.98 1.34 -6.68
CA VAL A 43 2.45 2.49 -7.41
C VAL A 43 3.35 3.69 -7.09
N LEU A 44 3.82 4.34 -8.14
CA LEU A 44 4.69 5.51 -8.07
C LEU A 44 4.00 6.71 -8.70
N TRP A 45 4.40 7.89 -8.26
CA TRP A 45 3.96 9.15 -8.85
C TRP A 45 5.15 9.93 -9.39
N SER A 46 4.97 10.53 -10.55
CA SER A 46 5.91 11.48 -11.13
C SER A 46 5.21 12.79 -11.46
N ARG A 47 5.98 13.87 -11.53
CA ARG A 47 5.48 15.18 -11.94
C ARG A 47 6.29 15.73 -13.09
N LYS A 48 5.59 16.17 -14.14
CA LYS A 48 6.17 16.97 -15.22
C LYS A 48 6.44 18.39 -14.73
N HIS A 49 7.69 18.80 -14.80
CA HIS A 49 8.13 20.19 -14.70
C HIS A 49 8.34 20.75 -16.10
N LEU A 50 7.73 21.90 -16.36
CA LEU A 50 8.00 22.68 -17.56
C LEU A 50 8.97 23.79 -17.15
N SER A 51 10.21 23.73 -17.61
CA SER A 51 11.11 24.88 -17.52
C SER A 51 11.09 25.62 -18.86
N LEU A 52 10.75 26.90 -18.80
CA LEU A 52 10.97 27.80 -19.93
C LEU A 52 12.45 28.18 -19.90
N ASP A 53 13.17 27.94 -20.99
CA ASP A 53 14.53 28.43 -21.13
C ASP A 53 14.46 29.93 -21.47
N GLU A 54 14.46 30.79 -20.44
CA GLU A 54 14.37 32.24 -20.58
C GLU A 54 15.53 32.84 -21.40
N ALA A 55 16.62 32.08 -21.59
CA ALA A 55 17.78 32.50 -22.38
C ALA A 55 17.58 32.45 -23.90
N ARG A 56 16.52 31.79 -24.40
CA ARG A 56 16.25 31.66 -25.85
C ARG A 56 14.77 31.89 -26.18
N PRO A 57 14.39 33.11 -26.64
CA PRO A 57 13.04 33.33 -27.17
C PRO A 57 12.83 32.40 -28.40
N GLY A 58 11.88 31.48 -28.29
CA GLY A 58 11.58 30.44 -29.30
C GLY A 58 12.05 29.02 -28.94
N SER A 59 12.67 28.82 -27.77
CA SER A 59 13.05 27.49 -27.27
C SER A 59 11.83 26.64 -26.89
N SER A 60 11.80 25.39 -27.36
CA SER A 60 10.80 24.40 -26.95
C SER A 60 10.92 24.15 -25.45
N ALA A 61 9.81 24.22 -24.71
CA ALA A 61 9.80 24.02 -23.27
C ALA A 61 10.47 22.69 -22.90
N LEU A 62 11.52 22.74 -22.08
CA LEU A 62 12.17 21.52 -21.60
C LEU A 62 11.22 20.89 -20.57
N THR A 63 10.74 19.68 -20.87
CA THR A 63 9.92 18.92 -19.92
C THR A 63 10.82 17.97 -19.16
N SER A 64 11.06 18.23 -17.88
CA SER A 64 11.71 17.27 -16.98
C SER A 64 10.65 16.53 -16.16
N GLU A 65 10.89 15.27 -15.84
CA GLU A 65 10.00 14.46 -15.02
C GLU A 65 10.70 14.10 -13.72
N VAL A 66 10.09 14.50 -12.59
CA VAL A 66 10.65 14.29 -11.26
C VAL A 66 9.78 13.32 -10.49
N GLN A 67 10.40 12.34 -9.83
CA GLN A 67 9.71 11.38 -8.99
C GLN A 67 9.18 12.06 -7.71
N GLU A 68 7.92 11.82 -7.38
CA GLU A 68 7.36 12.25 -6.10
C GLU A 68 7.87 11.35 -4.97
N ASN A 69 7.85 11.87 -3.74
CA ASN A 69 8.36 11.18 -2.56
C ASN A 69 7.36 10.20 -1.92
N GLN A 70 6.39 9.69 -2.69
CA GLN A 70 5.40 8.73 -2.22
C GLN A 70 5.56 7.43 -3.01
N VAL A 71 5.38 6.30 -2.32
CA VAL A 71 5.21 4.98 -2.94
C VAL A 71 4.09 4.26 -2.20
N ALA A 72 3.13 3.71 -2.95
CA ALA A 72 2.15 2.80 -2.38
C ALA A 72 2.50 1.37 -2.80
N VAL A 73 2.33 0.42 -1.89
CA VAL A 73 2.64 -1.00 -2.12
C VAL A 73 1.41 -1.82 -1.73
N VAL A 74 0.86 -2.56 -2.68
CA VAL A 74 -0.28 -3.45 -2.43
C VAL A 74 0.24 -4.79 -1.92
N LEU A 75 -0.13 -5.13 -0.69
CA LEU A 75 0.22 -6.40 -0.06
C LEU A 75 -1.02 -7.28 0.07
N PRO A 76 -1.06 -8.48 -0.51
CA PRO A 76 -2.09 -9.45 -0.18
C PRO A 76 -2.05 -9.77 1.32
N ALA A 77 -3.23 -9.95 1.93
CA ALA A 77 -3.34 -10.25 3.35
C ALA A 77 -2.42 -11.40 3.80
N ASP A 78 -2.31 -12.48 3.01
CA ASP A 78 -1.49 -13.63 3.37
C ASP A 78 0.01 -13.33 3.43
N GLN A 79 0.49 -12.39 2.62
CA GLN A 79 1.88 -11.93 2.67
C GLN A 79 2.08 -11.02 3.88
N PHE A 80 1.17 -10.06 4.08
CA PHE A 80 1.21 -9.14 5.21
C PHE A 80 1.19 -9.88 6.56
N LEU A 81 0.30 -10.87 6.72
CA LEU A 81 0.20 -11.68 7.94
C LEU A 81 1.48 -12.50 8.22
N ARG A 82 2.19 -12.96 7.19
CA ARG A 82 3.50 -13.63 7.36
C ARG A 82 4.57 -12.68 7.86
N LEU A 83 4.64 -11.47 7.29
CA LEU A 83 5.58 -10.44 7.72
C LEU A 83 5.36 -10.08 9.19
N VAL A 84 4.09 -9.84 9.58
CA VAL A 84 3.73 -9.52 10.97
C VAL A 84 4.01 -10.68 11.92
N ALA A 85 3.66 -11.92 11.53
CA ALA A 85 3.94 -13.08 12.36
C ALA A 85 5.43 -13.29 12.58
N SER A 86 6.24 -13.11 11.53
CA SER A 86 7.70 -13.22 11.61
C SER A 86 8.33 -12.10 12.46
N GLU A 87 7.79 -10.87 12.40
CA GLU A 87 8.23 -9.78 13.27
C GLU A 87 8.06 -10.10 14.76
N ARG A 88 7.04 -10.88 15.10
CA ARG A 88 6.75 -11.31 16.48
C ARG A 88 7.56 -12.53 16.92
N GLN A 89 8.29 -13.17 16.01
CA GLN A 89 9.15 -14.32 16.32
C GLN A 89 10.55 -13.88 16.72
N ASP A 90 11.27 -14.73 17.46
CA ASP A 90 12.67 -14.48 17.79
C ASP A 90 13.50 -14.44 16.49
N PRO A 91 14.29 -13.38 16.25
CA PRO A 91 15.14 -13.25 15.07
C PRO A 91 16.06 -14.44 14.79
N LEU A 92 16.44 -15.20 15.82
CA LEU A 92 17.29 -16.39 15.70
C LEU A 92 16.53 -17.64 15.21
N THR A 93 15.21 -17.65 15.33
CA THR A 93 14.37 -18.82 15.05
C THR A 93 13.38 -18.62 13.91
N ARG A 94 13.20 -17.38 13.44
CA ARG A 94 12.26 -17.07 12.37
C ARG A 94 12.70 -17.62 11.02
N GLU A 95 11.77 -18.22 10.28
CA GLU A 95 12.03 -18.80 8.94
C GLU A 95 11.70 -17.84 7.78
N HIS A 96 10.98 -16.76 8.07
CA HIS A 96 10.45 -15.86 7.06
C HIS A 96 10.95 -14.44 7.26
N THR A 97 11.00 -13.67 6.18
CA THR A 97 11.28 -12.23 6.25
C THR A 97 10.27 -11.54 7.17
N SER A 98 10.78 -10.72 8.07
CA SER A 98 9.99 -9.89 8.97
C SER A 98 9.52 -8.60 8.29
N LEU A 99 8.57 -7.89 8.91
CA LEU A 99 8.07 -6.63 8.36
C LEU A 99 9.16 -5.56 8.31
N SER A 100 10.02 -5.49 9.31
CA SER A 100 11.15 -4.57 9.41
C SER A 100 12.22 -4.83 8.34
N GLU A 101 12.53 -6.09 8.06
CA GLU A 101 13.43 -6.47 6.95
C GLU A 101 12.83 -6.15 5.58
N HIS A 102 11.53 -6.44 5.41
CA HIS A 102 10.81 -6.09 4.19
C HIS A 102 10.82 -4.57 3.97
N LEU A 103 10.51 -3.77 5.00
CA LEU A 103 10.61 -2.31 4.97
C LEU A 103 12.00 -1.84 4.58
N THR A 104 13.04 -2.40 5.19
CA THR A 104 14.44 -2.06 4.87
C THR A 104 14.76 -2.32 3.39
N SER A 105 14.20 -3.40 2.83
CA SER A 105 14.37 -3.74 1.41
C SER A 105 13.63 -2.77 0.50
N VAL A 106 12.43 -2.34 0.88
CA VAL A 106 11.65 -1.32 0.17
C VAL A 106 12.33 0.06 0.24
N GLU A 107 12.85 0.44 1.40
CA GLU A 107 13.61 1.68 1.62
C GLU A 107 14.90 1.71 0.78
N ALA A 108 15.57 0.57 0.61
CA ALA A 108 16.72 0.45 -0.27
C ALA A 108 16.37 0.64 -1.77
N LEU A 109 15.20 0.15 -2.19
CA LEU A 109 14.72 0.34 -3.58
C LEU A 109 14.20 1.76 -3.84
N TYR A 110 13.63 2.39 -2.81
CA TYR A 110 12.99 3.70 -2.90
C TYR A 110 13.50 4.64 -1.80
N PRO A 111 14.76 5.08 -1.90
CA PRO A 111 15.32 6.01 -0.93
C PRO A 111 14.50 7.30 -0.89
N ASP A 112 14.34 7.86 0.30
CA ASP A 112 13.62 9.11 0.60
C ASP A 112 12.12 9.14 0.23
N LYS A 113 11.53 7.99 -0.13
CA LYS A 113 10.08 7.88 -0.35
C LYS A 113 9.35 7.46 0.94
N ARG A 114 8.18 8.04 1.17
CA ARG A 114 7.23 7.60 2.20
C ARG A 114 6.45 6.40 1.68
N VAL A 115 6.50 5.30 2.43
CA VAL A 115 5.86 4.04 2.05
C VAL A 115 4.43 4.00 2.57
N THR A 116 3.48 3.61 1.74
CA THR A 116 2.09 3.34 2.16
C THR A 116 1.69 1.95 1.74
N TYR A 117 1.51 1.04 2.71
CA TYR A 117 1.01 -0.30 2.44
C TYR A 117 -0.50 -0.31 2.31
N LEU A 118 -0.99 -0.92 1.24
CA LEU A 118 -2.41 -1.17 0.98
C LEU A 118 -2.64 -2.67 1.13
N VAL A 119 -3.08 -3.08 2.32
CA VAL A 119 -3.26 -4.49 2.65
C VAL A 119 -4.61 -4.95 2.11
N PHE A 120 -4.56 -5.86 1.14
CA PHE A 120 -5.71 -6.30 0.37
C PHE A 120 -6.35 -7.55 0.99
N GLU A 121 -7.64 -7.45 1.30
CA GLU A 121 -8.55 -8.52 1.74
C GLU A 121 -8.24 -9.13 3.12
N ILE A 122 -7.80 -8.33 4.08
CA ILE A 122 -7.48 -8.84 5.43
C ILE A 122 -8.72 -9.28 6.21
N GLU A 123 -9.90 -8.71 5.94
CA GLU A 123 -11.12 -9.15 6.62
C GLU A 123 -11.51 -10.58 6.27
N LYS A 124 -11.09 -11.10 5.10
CA LYS A 124 -11.28 -12.53 4.76
C LYS A 124 -10.58 -13.45 5.77
N TYR A 125 -9.39 -13.06 6.24
CA TYR A 125 -8.67 -13.78 7.29
C TYR A 125 -9.45 -13.77 8.61
N PHE A 126 -9.83 -12.60 9.11
CA PHE A 126 -10.54 -12.49 10.39
C PHE A 126 -11.90 -13.19 10.38
N ARG A 127 -12.63 -13.13 9.26
CA ARG A 127 -13.89 -13.88 9.09
C ARG A 127 -13.67 -15.39 9.15
N ARG A 128 -12.59 -15.89 8.53
CA ARG A 128 -12.22 -17.32 8.61
C ARG A 128 -11.89 -17.72 10.04
N GLU A 129 -11.04 -16.97 10.73
CA GLU A 129 -10.64 -17.30 12.11
C GLU A 129 -11.83 -17.27 13.08
N LYS A 130 -12.74 -16.30 12.92
CA LYS A 130 -13.99 -16.24 13.70
C LYS A 130 -14.88 -17.45 13.43
N ARG A 131 -15.01 -17.85 12.17
CA ARG A 131 -15.78 -19.04 11.78
C ARG A 131 -15.18 -20.31 12.40
N LYS A 132 -13.85 -20.47 12.32
CA LYS A 132 -13.12 -21.60 12.90
C LYS A 132 -13.34 -21.69 14.41
N ALA A 133 -13.19 -20.59 15.13
CA ALA A 133 -13.43 -20.53 16.58
C ALA A 133 -14.89 -20.90 16.93
N ASN A 134 -15.88 -20.44 16.16
CA ASN A 134 -17.28 -20.80 16.37
C ASN A 134 -17.57 -22.28 16.10
N GLU A 135 -16.95 -22.86 15.07
CA GLU A 135 -17.06 -24.29 14.75
C GLU A 135 -16.44 -25.14 15.87
N GLU A 136 -15.25 -24.77 16.37
CA GLU A 136 -14.58 -25.42 17.50
C GLU A 136 -15.41 -25.35 18.78
N TYR A 137 -15.98 -24.18 19.10
CA TYR A 137 -16.85 -24.00 20.26
C TYR A 137 -18.11 -24.88 20.19
N ARG A 138 -18.75 -24.95 19.02
CA ARG A 138 -19.93 -25.82 18.81
C ARG A 138 -19.57 -27.30 18.95
N ALA A 139 -18.44 -27.73 18.39
CA ALA A 139 -17.97 -29.11 18.50
C ALA A 139 -17.69 -29.51 19.95
N LEU A 140 -17.14 -28.58 20.75
CA LEU A 140 -16.90 -28.79 22.17
C LEU A 140 -18.20 -28.98 22.97
N ILE A 141 -19.23 -28.17 22.70
CA ILE A 141 -20.53 -28.27 23.38
C ILE A 141 -21.30 -29.53 22.98
N LEU A 142 -21.32 -29.85 21.69
CA LEU A 142 -22.11 -30.97 21.15
C LEU A 142 -21.41 -32.33 21.32
N GLY A 143 -20.15 -32.36 21.80
CA GLY A 143 -19.36 -33.58 21.92
C GLY A 143 -19.00 -34.23 20.57
N THR A 144 -19.24 -33.55 19.44
CA THR A 144 -19.03 -34.07 18.08
C THR A 144 -17.63 -33.75 17.55
N ALA A 145 -16.59 -33.85 18.38
CA ALA A 145 -15.20 -33.55 18.03
C ALA A 145 -14.58 -34.56 17.03
N THR A 146 -15.38 -35.16 16.16
CA THR A 146 -14.94 -36.13 15.16
C THR A 146 -14.83 -35.46 13.79
N GLN A 147 -13.58 -35.28 13.39
CA GLN A 147 -13.08 -35.05 12.04
C GLN A 147 -13.62 -33.80 11.32
N ALA A 148 -12.87 -32.69 11.49
CA ALA A 148 -12.98 -31.57 10.58
C ALA A 148 -12.70 -32.06 9.14
N PRO A 149 -13.58 -31.79 8.16
CA PRO A 149 -13.33 -32.16 6.78
C PRO A 149 -12.03 -31.49 6.31
N LYS A 150 -11.12 -32.27 5.73
CA LYS A 150 -9.89 -31.78 5.08
C LYS A 150 -10.28 -30.82 3.95
N ARG A 151 -10.43 -29.54 4.28
CA ARG A 151 -10.58 -28.48 3.29
C ARG A 151 -9.28 -28.41 2.51
N LYS A 152 -9.39 -28.43 1.18
CA LYS A 152 -8.27 -28.20 0.26
C LYS A 152 -7.55 -26.93 0.70
N LYS A 153 -6.23 -27.01 0.92
CA LYS A 153 -5.36 -25.86 1.19
C LYS A 153 -5.54 -24.88 0.03
N THR A 154 -6.34 -23.84 0.24
CA THR A 154 -6.23 -22.63 -0.55
C THR A 154 -4.99 -21.89 -0.06
N THR A 155 -4.40 -21.05 -0.89
CA THR A 155 -3.16 -20.28 -0.69
C THR A 155 -3.19 -19.27 0.47
N SER A 156 -4.04 -19.51 1.47
CA SER A 156 -4.19 -18.62 2.59
C SER A 156 -3.20 -18.89 3.70
N TYR A 157 -2.88 -17.83 4.45
CA TYR A 157 -2.05 -17.82 5.63
C TYR A 157 -2.39 -18.95 6.59
N ASP A 158 -1.41 -19.79 6.88
CA ASP A 158 -1.47 -20.98 7.73
C ASP A 158 -0.56 -20.87 8.97
N GLY A 159 0.03 -19.70 9.22
CA GLY A 159 0.84 -19.44 10.40
C GLY A 159 0.04 -19.26 11.70
N PRO A 160 0.71 -18.83 12.79
CA PRO A 160 0.08 -18.59 14.08
C PRO A 160 -1.12 -17.65 13.98
N LYS A 161 -2.15 -17.89 14.80
CA LYS A 161 -3.32 -17.00 14.83
C LYS A 161 -2.90 -15.60 15.26
N LEU A 162 -3.26 -14.59 14.47
CA LEU A 162 -3.05 -13.19 14.75
C LEU A 162 -4.40 -12.51 15.01
N THR A 163 -4.50 -11.80 16.12
CA THR A 163 -5.60 -10.89 16.39
C THR A 163 -5.31 -9.51 15.82
N ARG A 164 -6.32 -8.63 15.76
CA ARG A 164 -6.09 -7.22 15.39
C ARG A 164 -5.13 -6.53 16.36
N ASP A 165 -5.25 -6.85 17.65
CA ASP A 165 -4.36 -6.33 18.69
C ASP A 165 -2.91 -6.79 18.48
N ASP A 166 -2.70 -8.05 18.09
CA ASP A 166 -1.36 -8.54 17.74
C ASP A 166 -0.75 -7.75 16.57
N ILE A 167 -1.55 -7.43 15.55
CA ILE A 167 -1.10 -6.65 14.40
C ILE A 167 -0.76 -5.22 14.82
N GLU A 168 -1.67 -4.52 15.50
CA GLU A 168 -1.45 -3.13 15.93
C GLU A 168 -0.26 -3.00 16.88
N THR A 169 -0.13 -3.91 17.85
CA THR A 169 1.01 -3.95 18.78
C THR A 169 2.34 -4.13 18.04
N THR A 170 2.33 -4.80 16.88
CA THR A 170 3.52 -4.94 16.03
C THR A 170 3.75 -3.71 15.14
N LEU A 171 2.69 -3.08 14.61
CA LEU A 171 2.81 -1.93 13.71
C LEU A 171 3.22 -0.65 14.44
N VAL A 172 2.64 -0.37 15.61
CA VAL A 172 2.82 0.91 16.31
C VAL A 172 4.30 1.23 16.59
N PRO A 173 5.12 0.32 17.18
CA PRO A 173 6.54 0.61 17.40
C PRO A 173 7.28 0.91 16.09
N LEU A 174 7.03 0.12 15.05
CA LEU A 174 7.68 0.29 13.75
C LEU A 174 7.30 1.63 13.10
N GLN A 175 6.07 2.09 13.23
CA GLN A 175 5.61 3.38 12.68
C GLN A 175 6.15 4.59 13.45
N LEU A 176 6.53 4.41 14.72
CA LEU A 176 7.22 5.45 15.48
C LEU A 176 8.68 5.59 15.04
N GLU A 177 9.31 4.49 14.62
CA GLU A 177 10.71 4.46 14.18
C GLU A 177 10.88 4.77 12.68
N ARG A 178 9.90 4.41 11.85
CA ARG A 178 10.00 4.45 10.39
C ARG A 178 8.82 5.15 9.74
N HIS A 179 9.05 5.75 8.57
CA HIS A 179 8.06 6.55 7.87
C HIS A 179 7.20 5.72 6.90
N PHE A 180 6.31 4.89 7.45
CA PHE A 180 5.32 4.18 6.66
C PHE A 180 3.91 4.22 7.25
N ASN A 181 2.90 4.01 6.41
CA ASN A 181 1.50 3.89 6.82
C ASN A 181 0.88 2.59 6.28
N VAL A 182 -0.22 2.16 6.90
CA VAL A 182 -0.97 0.97 6.48
C VAL A 182 -2.44 1.33 6.32
N HIS A 183 -3.04 0.90 5.22
CA HIS A 183 -4.49 0.97 4.99
C HIS A 183 -5.02 -0.41 4.61
N TYR A 184 -6.15 -0.80 5.20
CA TYR A 184 -6.85 -2.03 4.85
C TYR A 184 -7.88 -1.78 3.75
N VAL A 185 -7.88 -2.64 2.73
CA VAL A 185 -8.71 -2.51 1.54
C VAL A 185 -9.32 -3.86 1.21
N GLU A 186 -10.63 -3.95 1.01
CA GLU A 186 -11.33 -5.24 0.87
C GLU A 186 -11.85 -5.51 -0.55
N THR A 187 -11.84 -4.51 -1.43
CA THR A 187 -12.28 -4.67 -2.81
C THR A 187 -11.41 -3.84 -3.76
N THR A 188 -11.33 -4.27 -5.01
CA THR A 188 -10.64 -3.51 -6.06
C THR A 188 -11.22 -2.11 -6.22
N ASN A 189 -12.54 -1.95 -6.13
CA ASN A 189 -13.16 -0.63 -6.15
C ASN A 189 -12.66 0.30 -5.03
N GLN A 190 -12.51 -0.22 -3.80
CA GLN A 190 -11.95 0.56 -2.69
C GLN A 190 -10.50 0.92 -2.94
N LEU A 191 -9.71 -0.01 -3.52
CA LEU A 191 -8.33 0.23 -3.91
C LEU A 191 -8.25 1.37 -4.93
N SER A 192 -9.03 1.32 -5.99
CA SER A 192 -9.08 2.32 -7.06
C SER A 192 -9.48 3.70 -6.54
N LYS A 193 -10.48 3.75 -5.65
CA LYS A 193 -10.89 5.01 -5.00
C LYS A 193 -9.80 5.59 -4.13
N LEU A 194 -9.13 4.76 -3.33
CA LEU A 194 -8.08 5.21 -2.42
C LEU A 194 -6.84 5.70 -3.19
N LEU A 195 -6.39 4.96 -4.20
CA LEU A 195 -5.29 5.38 -5.06
C LEU A 195 -5.63 6.65 -5.85
N THR A 196 -6.87 6.80 -6.33
CA THR A 196 -7.34 8.04 -6.95
C THR A 196 -7.28 9.22 -5.99
N ALA A 197 -7.70 9.03 -4.73
CA ALA A 197 -7.62 10.04 -3.69
C ALA A 197 -6.16 10.41 -3.34
N PHE A 198 -5.27 9.42 -3.26
CA PHE A 198 -3.84 9.65 -3.07
C PHE A 198 -3.23 10.45 -4.23
N THR A 199 -3.53 10.09 -5.47
CA THR A 199 -3.04 10.84 -6.64
C THR A 199 -3.50 12.30 -6.60
N LYS A 200 -4.76 12.57 -6.22
CA LYS A 200 -5.27 13.93 -6.01
C LYS A 200 -4.47 14.66 -4.92
N ALA A 201 -4.23 14.01 -3.78
CA ALA A 201 -3.47 14.58 -2.68
C ALA A 201 -2.01 14.89 -3.08
N VAL A 202 -1.35 13.98 -3.79
CA VAL A 202 0.00 14.18 -4.34
C VAL A 202 -0.01 15.37 -5.32
N ALA A 203 -0.98 15.43 -6.24
CA ALA A 203 -1.10 16.51 -7.20
C ALA A 203 -1.23 17.90 -6.54
N GLU A 204 -2.00 17.99 -5.45
CA GLU A 204 -2.28 19.22 -4.72
C GLU A 204 -1.21 19.62 -3.70
N ARG A 205 -0.29 18.73 -3.33
CA ARG A 205 0.70 18.94 -2.25
C ARG A 205 1.45 20.26 -2.36
N LEU A 206 2.07 20.53 -3.51
CA LEU A 206 2.86 21.76 -3.71
C LEU A 206 2.00 23.02 -3.60
N HIS A 207 0.77 22.99 -4.12
CA HIS A 207 -0.15 24.11 -4.03
C HIS A 207 -0.56 24.38 -2.57
N LYS A 208 -0.84 23.31 -1.79
CA LYS A 208 -1.16 23.42 -0.36
C LYS A 208 0.03 23.94 0.46
N GLN A 209 1.25 23.48 0.16
CA GLN A 209 2.47 23.96 0.81
C GLN A 209 2.74 25.44 0.50
N ALA A 210 2.60 25.86 -0.76
CA ALA A 210 2.76 27.26 -1.15
C ALA A 210 1.70 28.16 -0.50
N LYS A 211 0.46 27.69 -0.36
CA LYS A 211 -0.59 28.42 0.35
C LYS A 211 -0.29 28.54 1.84
N GLN A 212 0.09 27.46 2.51
CA GLN A 212 0.46 27.50 3.93
C GLN A 212 1.66 28.40 4.22
N GLY A 213 2.69 28.36 3.36
CA GLY A 213 3.83 29.28 3.46
C GLY A 213 3.39 30.75 3.34
N ARG A 214 2.49 31.06 2.41
CA ARG A 214 1.91 32.41 2.26
C ARG A 214 1.04 32.82 3.43
N ASP A 215 0.21 31.92 3.97
CA ASP A 215 -0.68 32.19 5.09
C ASP A 215 0.10 32.43 6.41
N LEU A 216 1.26 31.77 6.59
CA LEU A 216 2.15 32.02 7.73
C LEU A 216 2.88 33.38 7.64
N HIS A 217 3.11 33.90 6.43
CA HIS A 217 3.65 35.26 6.25
C HIS A 217 2.66 36.36 6.60
N PHE A 218 1.35 36.09 6.63
CA PHE A 218 0.32 37.06 7.06
C PHE A 218 0.18 37.17 8.59
N LEU A 219 0.80 36.28 9.37
CA LEU A 219 0.71 36.23 10.84
C LEU A 219 2.00 36.65 11.55
N ALA A 220 3.03 37.09 10.83
CA ALA A 220 4.22 37.70 11.43
C ALA A 220 4.00 39.22 11.59
N PRO A 221 4.08 39.79 12.81
CA PRO A 221 4.00 41.24 13.03
C PRO A 221 5.19 42.00 12.42
#